data_AF-A0A7Z7N8V6-F1
#
_entry.id   AF-A0A7Z7N8V6-F1
#
_cell.length_a   1.000
_cell.length_b   1.000
_cell.length_c   1.000
_cell.angle_alpha   90.00
_cell.angle_beta   90.00
_cell.angle_gamma   90.00
#
_symmetry.space_group_name_H-M   'P 1'
#
loop_
_entity.id
_entity.type
_entity.pdbx_description
1 polymer ?
#
loop_
_entity_poly.entity_id
_entity_poly.type
_entity_poly.pdbx_seq_one_letter_code
_entity_poly.pdbx_strand_id
1 'polypeptide(L)'
;MAAGIERNDDFNGAEQVGAGFYQVSQRRGRRWTTADGYLRPARRRPNLTVLTKTHVLGVRISQGRAVGVDVARGSAREFLRAEREVVLSAGALNTPQLLMLSGIGPADLHGQLRNFREEQACSPPTLPSVAGSSTRGRVTRHRRCS
;
A
#
# COMPACT_ATOMS: atom_id res chain seq x y z
N MET A 1 34.01 -19.28 20.60
CA MET A 1 32.81 -18.44 20.82
C MET A 1 32.92 -17.89 22.23
N ALA A 2 33.00 -16.56 22.42
CA ALA A 2 33.38 -15.96 23.70
C ALA A 2 32.19 -15.60 24.63
N ALA A 3 30.95 -15.76 24.16
CA ALA A 3 29.73 -15.32 24.87
C ALA A 3 28.68 -16.44 25.10
N GLY A 4 29.02 -17.71 24.83
CA GLY A 4 28.08 -18.85 25.00
C GLY A 4 26.95 -18.94 23.97
N ILE A 5 26.93 -18.07 22.96
CA ILE A 5 25.93 -18.09 21.89
C ILE A 5 26.34 -19.13 20.85
N GLU A 6 25.49 -20.13 20.62
CA GLU A 6 25.69 -21.14 19.59
C GLU A 6 25.70 -20.54 18.18
N ARG A 7 26.43 -21.17 17.26
CA ARG A 7 26.44 -20.73 15.87
C ARG A 7 25.19 -21.22 15.17
N ASN A 8 24.49 -20.31 14.49
CA ASN A 8 23.33 -20.64 13.66
C ASN A 8 23.69 -20.42 12.18
N ASP A 9 23.55 -21.47 11.39
CA ASP A 9 23.84 -21.47 9.96
C ASP A 9 22.61 -21.23 9.08
N ASP A 10 21.41 -21.38 9.64
CA ASP A 10 20.17 -21.16 8.93
C ASP A 10 19.06 -20.60 9.84
N PHE A 11 18.91 -19.28 9.80
CA PHE A 11 17.87 -18.57 10.54
C PHE A 11 16.44 -18.81 10.00
N ASN A 12 16.28 -19.49 8.86
CA ASN A 12 14.97 -19.89 8.33
C ASN A 12 14.67 -21.38 8.60
N GLY A 13 15.55 -22.08 9.31
CA GLY A 13 15.38 -23.47 9.70
C GLY A 13 14.45 -23.64 10.90
N ALA A 14 14.53 -24.81 11.55
CA ALA A 14 13.72 -25.13 12.72
C ALA A 14 13.97 -24.21 13.92
N GLU A 15 15.19 -23.67 14.04
CA GLU A 15 15.62 -22.82 15.15
C GLU A 15 16.22 -21.51 14.64
N GLN A 16 15.81 -20.40 15.27
CA GLN A 16 16.28 -19.04 14.92
C GLN A 16 17.36 -18.51 15.86
N VAL A 17 17.60 -19.18 16.99
CA VAL A 17 18.53 -18.72 18.03
C VAL A 17 19.97 -19.00 17.58
N GLY A 18 20.88 -18.09 17.89
CA GLY A 18 22.31 -18.24 17.66
C GLY A 18 22.93 -17.08 16.90
N ALA A 19 24.24 -17.19 16.62
CA ALA A 19 25.02 -16.20 15.93
C ALA A 19 25.51 -16.73 14.57
N GLY A 20 25.35 -15.95 13.51
CA GLY A 20 25.75 -16.34 12.17
C GLY A 20 25.40 -15.31 11.11
N PHE A 21 25.60 -15.67 9.85
CA PHE A 21 25.24 -14.81 8.73
C PHE A 21 23.74 -14.91 8.44
N TYR A 22 23.04 -13.78 8.52
CA TYR A 22 21.60 -13.73 8.30
C TYR A 22 21.26 -13.68 6.81
N GLN A 23 20.31 -14.49 6.37
CA GLN A 23 19.82 -14.42 5.00
C GLN A 23 18.99 -13.16 4.78
N VAL A 24 19.29 -12.47 3.69
CA VAL A 24 18.70 -11.17 3.35
C VAL A 24 18.01 -11.27 2.00
N SER A 25 16.92 -10.53 1.81
CA SER A 25 16.23 -10.43 0.51
C SER A 25 17.05 -9.60 -0.48
N GLN A 26 18.12 -10.21 -0.99
CA GLN A 26 19.04 -9.63 -1.95
C GLN A 26 19.33 -10.60 -3.08
N ARG A 27 19.58 -10.06 -4.27
CA ARG A 27 20.00 -10.84 -5.43
C ARG A 27 21.03 -10.03 -6.21
N ARG A 28 22.20 -10.63 -6.48
CA ARG A 28 23.34 -9.97 -7.14
C ARG A 28 23.75 -8.66 -6.45
N GLY A 29 23.86 -8.68 -5.12
CA GLY A 29 24.29 -7.53 -4.31
C GLY A 29 23.33 -6.35 -4.25
N ARG A 30 22.07 -6.52 -4.70
CA ARG A 30 21.04 -5.49 -4.67
C ARG A 30 19.81 -5.97 -3.90
N ARG A 31 19.10 -5.02 -3.28
CA ARG A 31 17.78 -5.27 -2.69
C ARG A 31 16.88 -5.94 -3.72
N TRP A 32 16.26 -7.05 -3.31
CA TRP A 32 15.33 -7.79 -4.15
C TRP A 32 13.91 -7.61 -3.61
N THR A 33 13.10 -6.80 -4.31
CA THR A 33 11.74 -6.47 -3.85
C THR A 33 10.73 -7.52 -4.31
N THR A 34 9.54 -7.52 -3.69
CA THR A 34 8.39 -8.31 -4.17
C THR A 34 8.01 -7.94 -5.61
N ALA A 35 8.13 -6.66 -5.98
CA ALA A 35 7.93 -6.21 -7.34
C ALA A 35 8.96 -6.81 -8.31
N ASP A 36 10.22 -6.93 -7.92
CA ASP A 36 11.26 -7.55 -8.77
C ASP A 36 11.11 -9.07 -8.87
N GLY A 37 10.76 -9.73 -7.77
CA GLY A 37 10.61 -11.18 -7.70
C GLY A 37 9.37 -11.71 -8.40
N TYR A 38 8.21 -11.09 -8.17
CA TYR A 38 6.91 -11.61 -8.63
C TYR A 38 6.33 -10.81 -9.79
N LEU A 39 6.33 -9.47 -9.68
CA LEU A 39 5.62 -8.64 -10.64
C LEU A 39 6.40 -8.47 -11.95
N ARG A 40 7.67 -8.10 -11.87
CA ARG A 40 8.55 -7.83 -13.01
C ARG A 40 8.57 -8.97 -14.05
N PRO A 41 8.72 -10.26 -13.68
CA PRO A 41 8.65 -11.34 -14.67
C PRO A 41 7.23 -11.55 -15.22
N ALA A 42 6.19 -11.35 -14.41
CA ALA A 42 4.80 -11.54 -14.82
C ALA A 42 4.23 -10.41 -15.69
N ARG A 43 4.87 -9.23 -15.72
CA ARG A 43 4.40 -8.02 -16.44
C ARG A 43 4.16 -8.20 -17.95
N ARG A 44 4.74 -9.23 -18.58
CA ARG A 44 4.55 -9.51 -20.01
C ARG A 44 3.26 -10.26 -20.32
N ARG A 45 2.56 -10.75 -19.31
CA ARG A 45 1.32 -11.51 -19.50
C ARG A 45 0.19 -10.57 -19.94
N PRO A 46 -0.55 -10.89 -21.03
CA PRO A 46 -1.59 -10.00 -21.56
C PRO A 46 -2.80 -9.85 -20.64
N ASN A 47 -2.98 -10.77 -19.67
CA ASN A 47 -4.08 -10.76 -18.70
C ASN A 47 -3.73 -10.04 -17.39
N LEU A 48 -2.60 -9.32 -17.31
CA LEU A 48 -2.18 -8.58 -16.12
C LEU A 48 -2.02 -7.09 -16.43
N THR A 49 -2.88 -6.27 -15.82
CA THR A 49 -2.78 -4.81 -15.89
C THR A 49 -2.28 -4.25 -14.57
N VAL A 50 -1.21 -3.45 -14.63
CA VAL A 50 -0.63 -2.79 -13.45
C VAL A 50 -0.85 -1.29 -13.56
N LEU A 51 -1.62 -0.74 -12.62
CA LEU A 51 -1.93 0.68 -12.57
C LEU A 51 -1.14 1.32 -11.43
N THR A 52 -0.13 2.11 -11.77
CA THR A 52 0.62 2.92 -10.78
C THR A 52 -0.04 4.29 -10.64
N LYS A 53 0.34 5.04 -9.58
CA LYS A 53 -0.22 6.38 -9.30
C LYS A 53 -1.75 6.41 -9.29
N THR A 54 -2.36 5.30 -8.85
CA THR A 54 -3.79 5.08 -8.81
C THR A 54 -4.13 4.75 -7.37
N HIS A 55 -4.75 5.68 -6.66
CA HIS A 55 -5.08 5.53 -5.25
C HIS A 55 -6.50 4.99 -5.11
N VAL A 56 -6.69 3.92 -4.32
CA VAL A 56 -8.01 3.33 -4.11
C VAL A 56 -8.72 4.10 -3.00
N LEU A 57 -9.91 4.63 -3.30
CA LEU A 57 -10.71 5.44 -2.38
C LEU A 57 -11.72 4.60 -1.57
N GLY A 58 -12.12 3.45 -2.10
CA GLY A 58 -13.06 2.55 -1.46
C GLY A 58 -13.51 1.42 -2.38
N VAL A 59 -14.06 0.38 -1.78
CA VAL A 59 -14.69 -0.76 -2.45
C VAL A 59 -16.18 -0.46 -2.60
N ARG A 60 -16.70 -0.64 -3.80
CA ARG A 60 -18.13 -0.52 -4.05
C ARG A 60 -18.79 -1.87 -3.81
N ILE A 61 -19.80 -1.88 -2.96
CA ILE A 61 -20.53 -3.09 -2.58
C ILE A 61 -21.98 -2.93 -3.05
N SER A 62 -22.50 -3.97 -3.69
CA SER A 62 -23.90 -4.05 -4.11
C SER A 62 -24.45 -5.40 -3.69
N GLN A 63 -25.60 -5.40 -2.99
CA GLN A 63 -26.27 -6.63 -2.54
C GLN A 63 -25.35 -7.60 -1.78
N GLY A 64 -24.48 -7.06 -0.92
CA GLY A 64 -23.52 -7.86 -0.14
C GLY A 64 -22.29 -8.34 -0.92
N ARG A 65 -22.14 -7.98 -2.20
CA ARG A 65 -21.00 -8.36 -3.04
C ARG A 65 -20.14 -7.16 -3.43
N ALA A 66 -18.82 -7.29 -3.34
CA ALA A 66 -17.88 -6.32 -3.90
C ALA A 66 -17.96 -6.34 -5.44
N VAL A 67 -18.35 -5.22 -6.06
CA VAL A 67 -18.53 -5.08 -7.51
C VAL A 67 -17.37 -4.35 -8.19
N GLY A 68 -16.46 -3.76 -7.42
CA GLY A 68 -15.32 -3.02 -7.92
C GLY A 68 -14.78 -2.03 -6.92
N VAL A 69 -13.92 -1.13 -7.39
CA VAL A 69 -13.26 -0.11 -6.57
C VAL A 69 -13.35 1.26 -7.22
N ASP A 70 -13.57 2.28 -6.39
CA ASP A 70 -13.40 3.68 -6.79
C ASP A 70 -11.95 4.07 -6.62
N VAL A 71 -11.36 4.70 -7.64
CA VAL A 71 -9.95 5.11 -7.63
C VAL A 71 -9.80 6.58 -8.00
N ALA A 72 -8.76 7.21 -7.48
CA ALA A 72 -8.26 8.51 -7.93
C ALA A 72 -6.98 8.30 -8.75
N ARG A 73 -6.94 8.86 -9.96
CA ARG A 73 -5.76 8.89 -10.83
C ARG A 73 -5.55 10.30 -11.36
N GLY A 74 -4.54 10.99 -10.84
CA GLY A 74 -4.38 12.42 -11.11
C GLY A 74 -5.58 13.19 -10.57
N SER A 75 -6.22 14.01 -11.41
CA SER A 75 -7.46 14.72 -11.08
C SER A 75 -8.73 13.91 -11.36
N ALA A 76 -8.62 12.75 -12.00
CA ALA A 76 -9.78 11.94 -12.38
C ALA A 76 -10.17 10.96 -11.27
N ARG A 77 -11.48 10.80 -11.10
CA ARG A 77 -12.06 9.69 -10.33
C ARG A 77 -12.65 8.68 -11.31
N GLU A 78 -12.24 7.43 -11.16
CA GLU A 78 -12.66 6.33 -12.03
C GLU A 78 -13.23 5.19 -11.18
N PHE A 79 -14.17 4.45 -11.74
CA PHE A 79 -14.67 3.21 -11.16
C PHE A 79 -14.09 2.03 -11.95
N LEU A 80 -13.38 1.14 -11.25
CA LEU A 80 -12.84 -0.10 -11.82
C LEU A 80 -13.74 -1.26 -11.40
N ARG A 81 -14.45 -1.83 -12.37
CA ARG A 81 -15.35 -2.98 -12.15
C ARG A 81 -14.55 -4.26 -11.94
N ALA A 82 -14.96 -5.07 -10.97
CA ALA A 82 -14.47 -6.41 -10.75
C ALA A 82 -15.57 -7.43 -11.10
N GLU A 83 -15.27 -8.36 -12.00
CA GLU A 83 -16.25 -9.38 -12.43
C GLU A 83 -16.39 -10.53 -11.42
N ARG A 84 -15.31 -10.83 -10.70
CA ARG A 84 -15.24 -11.95 -9.75
C ARG A 84 -15.11 -11.42 -8.34
N GLU A 85 -13.93 -10.89 -8.00
CA GLU A 85 -13.53 -10.59 -6.63
C GLU A 85 -12.68 -9.32 -6.55
N VAL A 86 -12.61 -8.74 -5.35
CA VAL A 86 -11.71 -7.64 -4.99
C VAL A 86 -10.84 -8.12 -3.82
N VAL A 87 -9.52 -8.15 -4.03
CA VAL A 87 -8.54 -8.56 -3.01
C VAL A 87 -7.82 -7.35 -2.45
N LEU A 88 -7.89 -7.13 -1.15
CA LEU A 88 -7.27 -5.99 -0.48
C LEU A 88 -5.89 -6.34 0.07
N SER A 89 -4.86 -5.72 -0.52
CA SER A 89 -3.45 -5.90 -0.14
C SER A 89 -2.78 -4.56 0.16
N ALA A 90 -3.49 -3.62 0.77
CA ALA A 90 -2.99 -2.26 1.05
C ALA A 90 -2.09 -2.17 2.30
N GLY A 91 -1.92 -3.28 3.03
CA GLY A 91 -1.14 -3.39 4.26
C GLY A 91 -1.99 -3.30 5.52
N ALA A 92 -1.39 -3.64 6.67
CA ALA A 92 -2.11 -3.78 7.95
C ALA A 92 -2.80 -2.48 8.44
N LEU A 93 -2.33 -1.31 7.99
CA LEU A 93 -2.92 -0.02 8.34
C LEU A 93 -3.97 0.45 7.33
N ASN A 94 -3.67 0.36 6.04
CA ASN A 94 -4.55 0.92 5.01
C ASN A 94 -5.73 0.00 4.67
N THR A 95 -5.56 -1.32 4.76
CA THR A 95 -6.66 -2.26 4.50
C THR A 95 -7.86 -2.03 5.44
N PRO A 96 -7.72 -1.97 6.78
CA PRO A 96 -8.85 -1.70 7.65
C PRO A 96 -9.44 -0.31 7.42
N GLN A 97 -8.61 0.71 7.14
CA GLN A 97 -9.10 2.03 6.77
C GLN A 97 -9.98 1.99 5.52
N LEU A 98 -9.54 1.28 4.47
CA LEU A 98 -10.29 1.14 3.23
C LEU A 98 -11.62 0.42 3.44
N LEU A 99 -11.63 -0.63 4.26
CA LEU A 99 -12.87 -1.34 4.62
C LEU A 99 -13.87 -0.40 5.28
N MET A 100 -13.43 0.40 6.26
CA MET A 100 -14.31 1.35 6.94
C MET A 100 -14.81 2.46 5.99
N LEU A 101 -13.96 2.96 5.08
CA LEU A 101 -14.37 3.89 4.02
C LEU A 101 -15.37 3.28 3.02
N SER A 102 -15.40 1.95 2.94
CA SER A 102 -16.33 1.17 2.12
C SER A 102 -17.61 0.79 2.87
N GLY A 103 -17.77 1.23 4.12
CA GLY A 103 -18.91 0.89 4.98
C GLY A 103 -18.83 -0.49 5.62
N ILE A 104 -17.67 -1.15 5.57
CA ILE A 104 -17.38 -2.40 6.28
C ILE A 104 -16.58 -2.04 7.53
N GLY A 105 -17.25 -1.98 8.68
CA GLY A 105 -16.61 -1.68 9.95
C GLY A 105 -17.63 -1.24 11.00
N PRO A 106 -17.17 -0.80 12.18
CA PRO A 106 -18.03 -0.27 13.23
C PRO A 106 -18.84 0.92 12.72
N ALA A 107 -20.16 0.89 12.92
CA ALA A 107 -21.10 1.88 12.39
C ALA A 107 -20.78 3.31 12.87
N ASP A 108 -20.27 3.42 14.10
CA ASP A 108 -19.95 4.66 14.82
C ASP A 108 -18.89 5.50 14.10
N LEU A 109 -18.02 4.84 13.33
CA LEU A 109 -16.90 5.47 12.61
C LEU A 109 -17.29 5.94 11.20
N HIS A 110 -18.43 5.52 10.66
CA HIS A 110 -18.82 5.84 9.28
C HIS A 110 -19.06 7.35 9.05
N GLY A 111 -19.55 8.07 10.06
CA GLY A 111 -19.78 9.52 9.96
C GLY A 111 -18.50 10.34 9.89
N GLN A 112 -17.47 9.94 10.63
CA GLN A 112 -16.17 10.63 10.68
C GLN A 112 -15.35 10.38 9.42
N LEU A 113 -15.47 9.19 8.82
CA LEU A 113 -14.66 8.74 7.68
C LEU A 113 -15.09 9.30 6.32
N ARG A 114 -16.32 9.82 6.19
CA ARG A 114 -16.78 10.45 4.93
C ARG A 114 -15.96 11.69 4.58
N ASN A 115 -15.61 12.51 5.57
CA ASN A 115 -14.77 13.70 5.39
C ASN A 115 -13.34 13.31 4.94
N PHE A 116 -12.80 12.22 5.49
CA PHE A 116 -11.47 11.71 5.11
C PHE A 116 -11.42 11.23 3.64
N ARG A 117 -12.52 10.68 3.10
CA ARG A 117 -12.58 10.26 1.69
C ARG A 117 -12.44 11.44 0.73
N GLU A 118 -12.96 12.61 1.11
CA GLU A 118 -12.86 13.84 0.32
C GLU A 118 -11.47 14.45 0.39
N GLU A 119 -10.85 14.46 1.57
CA GLU A 119 -9.48 14.97 1.77
C GLU A 119 -8.42 14.12 1.04
N GLN A 120 -8.51 12.79 1.13
CA GLN A 120 -7.60 11.85 0.44
C GLN A 120 -7.71 11.94 -1.09
N ALA A 121 -8.87 12.36 -1.60
CA ALA A 121 -9.04 12.59 -3.03
C ALA A 121 -8.45 13.94 -3.49
N CYS A 122 -8.30 14.91 -2.59
CA CYS A 122 -7.77 16.24 -2.90
C CYS A 122 -6.23 16.31 -2.77
N SER A 123 -5.62 15.47 -1.94
CA SER A 123 -4.18 15.34 -1.84
C SER A 123 -3.73 13.99 -2.41
N PRO A 124 -3.16 13.93 -3.63
CA PRO A 124 -2.46 12.71 -4.03
C PRO A 124 -1.35 12.44 -3.01
N PRO A 125 -1.11 11.19 -2.58
CA PRO A 125 -0.01 10.88 -1.68
C PRO A 125 1.30 11.14 -2.43
N THR A 126 1.83 12.35 -2.27
CA THR A 126 3.21 12.68 -2.62
C THR A 126 4.08 11.98 -1.60
N LEU A 127 4.71 10.87 -2.00
CA LEU A 127 5.87 10.39 -1.27
C LEU A 127 6.86 11.56 -1.17
N PRO A 128 7.42 11.88 0.00
CA PRO A 128 8.45 12.90 0.09
C PRO A 128 9.60 12.46 -0.80
N SER A 129 9.87 13.21 -1.87
CA SER A 129 11.11 13.03 -2.62
C SER A 129 12.23 13.41 -1.67
N VAL A 130 13.09 12.46 -1.33
CA VAL A 130 14.36 12.76 -0.67
C VAL A 130 15.23 13.46 -1.71
N ALA A 131 15.11 14.78 -1.78
CA ALA A 131 16.00 15.68 -2.50
C ALA A 131 16.42 16.74 -1.49
N GLY A 132 17.73 16.81 -1.25
CA GLY A 132 18.33 17.66 -0.24
C GLY A 132 18.22 19.15 -0.55
N SER A 133 18.50 19.90 0.52
CA SER A 133 18.91 21.30 0.60
C SER A 133 17.90 22.40 0.26
N SER A 134 17.67 23.23 1.29
CA SER A 134 17.52 24.69 1.23
C SER A 134 16.37 25.26 0.40
N THR A 135 15.38 25.87 1.05
CA THR A 135 15.26 27.34 1.23
C THR A 135 13.90 27.65 1.87
N ARG A 136 13.89 28.64 2.77
CA ARG A 136 12.71 29.19 3.46
C ARG A 136 11.58 29.54 2.48
N GLY A 137 10.36 29.08 2.75
CA GLY A 137 9.18 29.38 1.94
C GLY A 137 7.88 29.32 2.74
N ARG A 138 7.45 30.51 3.18
CA ARG A 138 6.12 30.95 3.63
C ARG A 138 4.96 29.93 3.43
N VAL A 139 4.32 29.53 4.52
CA VAL A 139 3.06 28.77 4.54
C VAL A 139 1.93 29.64 3.99
N THR A 140 1.59 29.46 2.71
CA THR A 140 0.36 29.99 2.12
C THR A 140 -0.78 29.02 2.42
N ARG A 141 -1.80 29.51 3.14
CA ARG A 141 -3.07 28.81 3.39
C ARG A 141 -3.70 28.44 2.03
N HIS A 142 -3.72 27.15 1.69
CA HIS A 142 -4.52 26.70 0.56
C HIS A 142 -6.01 26.85 0.91
N ARG A 143 -6.71 27.59 0.05
CA ARG A 143 -8.15 27.80 0.10
C ARG A 143 -8.88 26.46 -0.03
N ARG A 144 -9.92 26.29 0.78
CA ARG A 144 -10.87 25.18 0.73
C ARG A 144 -11.45 25.05 -0.68
N CYS A 145 -11.51 23.82 -1.20
CA CYS A 145 -12.41 23.52 -2.31
C CYS A 145 -13.86 23.72 -1.84
N SER A 146 -14.63 24.33 -2.72
CA SER A 146 -16.08 24.57 -2.66
C SER A 146 -16.89 23.29 -2.50
#